data_AF-A0AAW3YXV2-F1
#
_entry.id   AF-A0AAW3YXV2-F1
#
_cell.length_a   1.000
_cell.length_b   1.000
_cell.length_c   1.000
_cell.angle_alpha   90.00
_cell.angle_beta   90.00
_cell.angle_gamma   90.00
#
_symmetry.space_group_name_H-M   'P 1'
#
loop_
_entity.id
_entity.type
_entity.pdbx_description
1 polymer ?
#
loop_
_entity_poly.entity_id
_entity_poly.type
_entity_poly.pdbx_seq_one_letter_code
_entity_poly.pdbx_strand_id
1 'polypeptide(L)' 'ICAERSPEMVVGLLGILKAGAAYLPLDPAYPAERLAYMLSDAAPVALLTQSVLAETLDSHLPTVVLDARSPSALDGA' A
#
# COMPACT_ATOMS: atom_id res chain seq x y z
N ILE A 1 2.48 4.48 -1.15
CA ILE A 1 1.12 3.97 -0.85
C ILE A 1 0.27 4.17 -2.09
N CYS A 2 -0.42 3.12 -2.54
CA CYS A 2 -1.35 3.16 -3.67
C CYS A 2 -2.69 2.63 -3.17
N ALA A 3 -3.71 3.47 -3.01
CA ALA A 3 -4.98 3.06 -2.46
C ALA A 3 -6.09 4.00 -2.92
N GLU A 4 -7.31 3.47 -3.01
CA GLU A 4 -8.49 4.30 -3.15
C GLU A 4 -8.80 5.02 -1.83
N ARG A 5 -9.51 6.16 -1.93
CA ARG A 5 -9.92 6.93 -0.76
C ARG A 5 -10.84 6.10 0.13
N SER A 6 -10.34 5.78 1.32
CA SER A 6 -11.00 4.89 2.28
C SER A 6 -10.48 5.14 3.71
N PRO A 7 -11.18 4.67 4.76
CA PRO A 7 -10.62 4.65 6.11
C PRO A 7 -9.29 3.89 6.20
N GLU A 8 -9.17 2.79 5.48
CA GLU A 8 -7.97 1.95 5.40
C GLU A 8 -6.78 2.73 4.84
N MET A 9 -6.99 3.61 3.86
CA MET A 9 -5.96 4.54 3.37
C MET A 9 -5.48 5.47 4.49
N VAL A 10 -6.39 6.04 5.28
CA VAL A 10 -6.01 6.92 6.42
C VAL A 10 -5.22 6.14 7.47
N VAL A 11 -5.65 4.92 7.79
CA VAL A 11 -4.91 4.01 8.69
C VAL A 11 -3.52 3.72 8.13
N GLY A 12 -3.40 3.42 6.84
CA GLY A 12 -2.13 3.20 6.16
C GLY A 12 -1.19 4.40 6.25
N LEU A 13 -1.70 5.61 5.97
CA LEU A 13 -0.92 6.85 6.11
C LEU A 13 -0.43 7.06 7.54
N LEU A 14 -1.30 6.89 8.54
CA LEU A 14 -0.92 6.98 9.95
C LEU A 14 0.09 5.90 10.33
N GLY A 15 -0.04 4.68 9.80
CA GLY A 15 0.91 3.58 9.99
C GLY A 15 2.30 3.94 9.47
N ILE A 16 2.39 4.50 8.26
CA ILE A 16 3.66 4.97 7.68
C ILE A 16 4.32 6.03 8.59
N LEU A 17 3.55 7.04 9.00
CA LEU A 17 4.07 8.12 9.86
C LEU A 17 4.50 7.59 11.24
N LYS A 18 3.73 6.68 11.82
CA LYS A 18 4.07 6.04 13.11
C LYS A 18 5.32 5.17 13.03
N ALA A 19 5.60 4.57 11.88
CA ALA A 19 6.84 3.86 11.63
C ALA A 19 8.05 4.79 11.40
N GLY A 20 7.85 6.12 11.41
CA GLY A 20 8.88 7.11 11.14
C GLY A 20 9.28 7.21 9.66
N ALA A 21 8.45 6.69 8.76
CA ALA A 21 8.71 6.68 7.33
C ALA A 21 7.96 7.82 6.61
N ALA A 22 8.43 8.13 5.40
CA ALA A 22 7.74 9.00 4.45
C ALA A 22 6.95 8.15 3.44
N TYR A 23 6.01 8.78 2.72
CA TYR A 23 5.24 8.11 1.67
C TYR A 23 5.26 8.88 0.36
N LEU A 24 5.27 8.12 -0.74
CA LEU A 24 4.89 8.59 -2.06
C LEU A 24 3.41 8.24 -2.29
N PRO A 25 2.53 9.23 -2.55
CA PRO A 25 1.17 8.96 -2.99
C PRO A 25 1.18 8.49 -4.45
N LEU A 26 0.59 7.31 -4.68
CA LEU A 26 0.33 6.77 -6.02
C LEU A 26 -1.18 6.75 -6.24
N ASP A 27 -1.62 7.30 -7.38
CA ASP A 27 -3.01 7.24 -7.81
C ASP A 27 -3.20 6.00 -8.70
N PRO A 28 -4.04 5.02 -8.33
CA PRO A 28 -4.26 3.82 -9.14
C PRO A 28 -4.90 4.12 -10.50
N ALA A 29 -5.48 5.32 -10.71
CA ALA A 29 -5.99 5.73 -12.01
C ALA A 29 -4.88 6.10 -13.02
N TYR A 30 -3.62 6.18 -12.60
CA TYR A 30 -2.51 6.41 -13.51
C TYR A 30 -2.20 5.16 -14.35
N PRO A 31 -1.76 5.35 -15.61
CA PRO A 31 -1.30 4.24 -16.43
C PRO A 31 -0.19 3.43 -15.74
N ALA A 32 -0.19 2.11 -15.95
CA ALA A 32 0.76 1.19 -15.31
C ALA A 32 2.23 1.60 -15.50
N GLU A 33 2.59 2.06 -16.70
CA GLU A 33 3.95 2.54 -17.04
C GLU A 33 4.37 3.73 -16.17
N ARG A 34 3.44 4.64 -15.87
CA ARG A 34 3.69 5.80 -15.00
C ARG A 34 3.89 5.36 -13.55
N LEU A 35 3.08 4.41 -13.09
CA LEU A 35 3.24 3.83 -11.74
C LEU A 35 4.58 3.12 -11.59
N ALA A 36 4.97 2.32 -12.59
CA ALA A 36 6.26 1.63 -12.62
C ALA A 36 7.44 2.61 -12.62
N TYR A 37 7.36 3.69 -13.42
CA TYR A 37 8.36 4.75 -13.40
C TYR A 37 8.50 5.41 -12.03
N MET A 38 7.38 5.79 -11.40
CA MET A 38 7.40 6.42 -10.07
C MET A 38 7.97 5.50 -8.99
N LEU A 39 7.66 4.20 -9.05
CA LEU A 39 8.22 3.20 -8.13
C LEU A 39 9.73 3.00 -8.35
N SER A 40 10.17 2.96 -9.60
CA SER A 40 11.59 2.84 -9.96
C SER A 40 12.40 4.05 -9.49
N ASP A 41 11.90 5.26 -9.73
CA ASP A 41 12.56 6.51 -9.38
C ASP A 41 12.63 6.73 -7.86
N ALA A 42 11.54 6.47 -7.14
CA ALA A 42 11.50 6.67 -5.70
C ALA A 42 12.16 5.54 -4.90
N ALA A 43 12.34 4.36 -5.51
CA ALA A 43 12.89 3.14 -4.90
C ALA A 43 12.39 2.89 -3.46
N PRO A 44 11.06 2.83 -3.23
CA PRO A 44 10.52 2.69 -1.88
C PRO A 44 10.84 1.31 -1.31
N VAL A 45 11.06 1.23 0.00
CA VAL A 45 11.40 -0.02 0.69
C VAL A 45 10.20 -0.98 0.85
N ALA A 46 8.97 -0.47 0.71
CA ALA A 46 7.74 -1.24 0.84
C ALA A 46 6.57 -0.58 0.10
N LEU A 47 5.58 -1.37 -0.27
CA LEU A 47 4.31 -0.93 -0.84
C LEU A 47 3.17 -1.16 0.16
N LEU A 48 2.34 -0.13 0.38
CA LEU A 48 1.05 -0.27 1.06
C LEU A 48 -0.04 -0.11 0.00
N THR A 49 -0.94 -1.10 -0.10
CA THR A 49 -1.99 -1.16 -1.12
C THR A 49 -3.25 -1.89 -0.63
N GLN A 50 -4.31 -1.90 -1.44
CA GLN A 50 -5.51 -2.72 -1.24
C GLN A 50 -5.44 -3.99 -2.10
N SER A 51 -6.13 -5.05 -1.68
CA SER A 51 -6.11 -6.36 -2.34
C SER A 51 -6.47 -6.25 -3.82
N VAL A 52 -7.48 -5.44 -4.15
CA VAL A 52 -7.95 -5.22 -5.52
C VAL A 52 -6.93 -4.53 -6.43
N LEU A 53 -5.99 -3.77 -5.85
CA LEU A 53 -4.96 -3.02 -6.58
C LEU A 53 -3.61 -3.76 -6.61
N ALA A 54 -3.43 -4.77 -5.76
CA ALA A 54 -2.16 -5.46 -5.60
C ALA A 54 -1.70 -6.14 -6.90
N GLU A 55 -2.63 -6.75 -7.65
CA GLU A 55 -2.34 -7.42 -8.93
C GLU A 55 -1.93 -6.44 -10.03
N THR A 56 -2.43 -5.20 -9.99
CA THR A 56 -2.16 -4.19 -11.04
C THR A 56 -0.78 -3.55 -10.93
N LEU A 57 -0.19 -3.56 -9.73
CA LEU A 57 1.06 -2.85 -9.45
C LEU A 57 2.32 -3.68 -9.73
N ASP A 58 2.19 -4.99 -9.96
CA ASP A 58 3.24 -6.00 -10.24
C ASP A 58 4.62 -5.61 -9.69
N SER A 59 4.67 -5.36 -8.37
CA SER A 59 5.89 -4.89 -7.71
C SER A 59 6.52 -6.03 -6.92
N HIS A 60 7.83 -6.22 -7.05
CA HIS A 60 8.60 -7.14 -6.21
C HIS A 60 8.85 -6.61 -4.79
N LEU A 61 8.23 -5.49 -4.41
CA LEU A 61 8.42 -4.87 -3.11
C LEU A 61 7.68 -5.65 -2.02
N PRO A 62 8.22 -5.68 -0.79
CA PRO A 62 7.45 -6.09 0.38
C PRO A 62 6.13 -5.31 0.42
N THR A 63 5.01 -6.03 0.35
CA THR A 63 3.69 -5.43 0.19
C THR A 63 2.82 -5.69 1.41
N VAL A 64 2.27 -4.62 1.98
CA VAL A 64 1.27 -4.65 3.05
C VAL A 64 -0.08 -4.35 2.45
N VAL A 65 -1.01 -5.30 2.61
CA VAL A 65 -2.38 -5.21 2.12
C VAL A 65 -3.28 -4.64 3.23
N LEU A 66 -3.86 -3.47 2.98
CA LEU A 66 -4.57 -2.67 3.98
C LEU A 66 -5.95 -3.24 4.36
N ASP A 67 -6.56 -4.00 3.46
CA ASP A 67 -7.87 -4.63 3.60
C ASP A 67 -7.78 -6.15 3.78
N ALA A 68 -6.57 -6.66 4.06
CA ALA A 68 -6.40 -8.05 4.45
C ALA A 68 -7.16 -8.28 5.76
N ARG A 69 -8.01 -9.32 5.82
CA ARG A 69 -8.61 -9.74 7.08
C ARG A 69 -7.47 -10.04 8.05
N SER A 70 -7.46 -9.34 9.19
CA SER A 70 -6.61 -9.75 10.29
C SER A 70 -7.01 -11.18 10.68
N PRO A 71 -6.06 -12.13 10.81
CA PRO A 71 -6.37 -13.38 11.50
C PRO A 71 -6.90 -12.97 12.87
N SER A 72 -8.12 -13.40 13.20
CA SER A 72 -8.80 -12.87 14.36
C SER A 72 -7.92 -13.15 15.59
N ALA A 73 -7.59 -12.12 16.35
CA ALA A 73 -6.91 -12.28 17.64
C ALA A 73 -7.86 -12.86 18.72
N LEU A 74 -9.02 -13.41 18.31
CA LEU A 74 -10.11 -13.88 19.16
C LEU A 74 -10.42 -15.37 18.99
N ASP A 75 -9.70 -16.11 18.13
CA ASP A 75 -9.84 -17.58 18.02
C ASP A 75 -9.08 -18.33 19.14
N GLY A 76 -9.13 -17.79 20.36
CA GLY A 76 -8.40 -18.33 21.51
C GLY A 76 -8.73 -17.62 22.83
N ALA A 77 -9.97 -17.73 23.28
CA ALA A 77 -10.37 -17.54 24.67
C ALA A 77 -11.37 -18.64 25.07
#